data_AF-A0A0Q1AJG1-F1
#
_entry.id   AF-A0A0Q1AJG1-F1
#
_cell.length_a   1.000
_cell.length_b   1.000
_cell.length_c   1.000
_cell.angle_alpha   90.00
_cell.angle_beta   90.00
_cell.angle_gamma   90.00
#
_symmetry.space_group_name_H-M   'P 1'
#
loop_
_entity.id
_entity.type
_entity.pdbx_description
1 polymer ?
#
loop_
_entity_poly.entity_id
_entity_poly.type
_entity_poly.pdbx_seq_one_letter_code
_entity_poly.pdbx_strand_id
1 'polypeptide(L)'
;MDTRVKVGIPLTAVLSLWVAYATLGQDTSPAAWIVSAAGFVVPVIAYWARHLSRWPYICLLYGSYLVMLWLHALVREPEAATDLGAWSWHITMFSALVLGTWLDSMEPTKERSR
;
A
#
# COMPACT_ATOMS: atom_id res chain seq x y z
N MET A 1 -3.76 3.22 -23.27
CA MET A 1 -3.03 3.25 -21.97
C MET A 1 -1.55 3.05 -22.27
N ASP A 2 -0.78 4.12 -22.10
CA ASP A 2 0.59 4.26 -22.58
C ASP A 2 1.53 3.23 -21.97
N THR A 3 2.40 2.63 -22.79
CA THR A 3 3.33 1.55 -22.40
C THR A 3 4.22 1.94 -21.22
N ARG A 4 4.48 3.24 -21.04
CA ARG A 4 5.26 3.81 -19.92
C ARG A 4 4.62 3.57 -18.55
N VAL A 5 3.29 3.64 -18.45
CA VAL A 5 2.54 3.38 -17.20
C VAL A 5 2.56 1.90 -16.84
N LYS A 6 2.53 1.02 -17.87
CA LYS A 6 2.61 -0.43 -17.70
C LYS A 6 3.98 -0.91 -17.22
N VAL A 7 5.05 -0.13 -17.45
CA VAL A 7 6.41 -0.43 -16.99
C VAL A 7 6.67 0.17 -15.61
N GLY A 8 6.13 1.35 -15.31
CA GLY A 8 6.30 2.00 -14.00
C GLY A 8 5.80 1.17 -12.83
N ILE A 9 4.65 0.50 -12.97
CA ILE A 9 4.07 -0.35 -11.91
C ILE A 9 4.94 -1.59 -11.59
N PRO A 10 5.35 -2.43 -12.56
CA PRO A 10 6.26 -3.53 -12.28
C PRO A 10 7.65 -3.06 -11.87
N LEU A 11 8.14 -1.91 -12.36
CA LEU A 11 9.42 -1.36 -11.90
C LEU A 11 9.36 -0.93 -10.44
N THR A 12 8.25 -0.31 -10.02
CA THR A 12 8.00 0.04 -8.61
C THR A 12 7.86 -1.22 -7.76
N ALA A 13 7.19 -2.27 -8.27
CA ALA A 13 7.08 -3.56 -7.60
C ALA A 13 8.44 -4.26 -7.43
N VAL A 14 9.30 -4.23 -8.46
CA VAL A 14 10.66 -4.79 -8.42
C VAL A 14 11.56 -4.00 -7.47
N LEU A 15 11.46 -2.66 -7.46
CA LEU A 15 12.17 -1.80 -6.50
C LEU A 15 11.71 -2.06 -5.07
N SER A 16 10.41 -2.21 -4.84
CA SER A 16 9.86 -2.59 -3.53
C SER A 16 10.32 -3.98 -3.10
N LEU A 17 10.38 -4.94 -4.04
CA LEU A 17 10.93 -6.28 -3.83
C LEU A 17 12.43 -6.25 -3.50
N TRP A 18 13.19 -5.37 -4.15
CA TRP A 18 14.62 -5.20 -3.91
C TRP A 18 14.89 -4.56 -2.55
N VAL A 19 14.13 -3.53 -2.15
CA VAL A 19 14.23 -2.91 -0.81
C VAL A 19 13.84 -3.91 0.29
N ALA A 20 12.81 -4.74 0.06
CA ALA A 20 12.46 -5.84 0.95
C ALA A 20 13.63 -6.84 1.06
N TYR A 21 14.21 -7.28 -0.05
CA TYR A 21 15.32 -8.24 -0.03
C TYR A 21 16.59 -7.68 0.63
N ALA A 22 16.90 -6.40 0.41
CA ALA A 22 18.05 -5.72 1.01
C ALA A 22 17.92 -5.56 2.54
N THR A 23 16.70 -5.48 3.08
CA THR A 23 16.44 -5.40 4.52
C THR A 23 16.36 -6.76 5.22
N LEU A 24 16.30 -7.85 4.44
CA LEU A 24 16.14 -9.23 4.91
C LEU A 24 17.41 -10.07 4.81
N GLY A 25 18.42 -9.63 4.06
CA GLY A 25 19.66 -10.38 3.82
C GLY A 25 20.54 -10.70 5.04
N GLN A 26 20.13 -10.31 6.27
CA GLN A 26 20.88 -10.59 7.49
C GLN A 26 20.06 -11.30 8.60
N ASP A 27 18.76 -11.52 8.42
CA ASP A 27 17.87 -12.06 9.47
C ASP A 27 17.03 -13.22 8.93
N THR A 28 17.23 -14.44 9.46
CA THR A 28 16.49 -15.66 9.04
C THR A 28 15.25 -15.94 9.89
N SER A 29 14.82 -14.98 10.71
CA SER A 29 13.68 -15.14 11.62
C SER A 29 12.36 -15.35 10.86
N PRO A 30 11.37 -16.07 11.44
CA PRO A 30 10.05 -16.24 10.82
C PRO A 30 9.35 -14.92 10.48
N ALA A 31 9.66 -13.86 11.22
CA ALA A 31 9.12 -12.52 11.04
C ALA A 31 9.64 -11.86 9.75
N ALA A 32 10.91 -12.08 9.41
CA ALA A 32 11.50 -11.68 8.14
C ALA A 32 10.76 -12.31 6.94
N TRP A 33 10.41 -13.59 7.02
CA TRP A 33 9.62 -14.27 5.97
C TRP A 33 8.22 -13.70 5.79
N ILE A 34 7.55 -13.28 6.87
CA ILE A 34 6.23 -12.64 6.81
C ILE A 34 6.31 -11.30 6.09
N VAL A 35 7.32 -10.48 6.39
CA VAL A 35 7.56 -9.20 5.71
C VAL A 35 7.90 -9.41 4.23
N SER A 36 8.71 -10.43 3.89
CA SER A 36 8.97 -10.83 2.49
C SER A 36 7.68 -11.20 1.75
N ALA A 37 6.85 -12.05 2.36
CA ALA A 37 5.62 -12.53 1.75
C ALA A 37 4.63 -11.38 1.53
N ALA A 38 4.47 -10.50 2.52
CA ALA A 38 3.67 -9.29 2.38
C ALA A 38 4.22 -8.35 1.27
N GLY A 39 5.54 -8.32 1.09
CA GLY A 39 6.25 -7.64 -0.01
C GLY A 39 5.82 -8.09 -1.41
N PHE A 40 5.43 -9.35 -1.53
CA PHE A 40 4.97 -9.95 -2.78
C PHE A 40 3.46 -9.80 -2.99
N VAL A 41 2.69 -9.89 -1.90
CA VAL A 41 1.21 -9.83 -1.93
C VAL A 41 0.72 -8.43 -2.29
N VAL A 42 1.36 -7.37 -1.77
CA VAL A 42 0.94 -5.98 -1.98
C VAL A 42 0.96 -5.56 -3.47
N PRO A 43 2.04 -5.79 -4.24
CA PRO A 43 2.05 -5.49 -5.68
C PRO A 43 1.03 -6.29 -6.48
N VAL A 44 0.75 -7.53 -6.08
CA VAL A 44 -0.26 -8.38 -6.73
C VAL A 44 -1.65 -7.80 -6.49
N ILE A 45 -2.01 -7.46 -5.25
CA ILE A 45 -3.30 -6.84 -4.93
C ILE A 45 -3.45 -5.50 -5.67
N ALA A 46 -2.40 -4.67 -5.69
CA ALA A 46 -2.39 -3.41 -6.42
C ALA A 46 -2.57 -3.62 -7.93
N TYR A 47 -1.88 -4.60 -8.52
CA TYR A 47 -2.06 -4.93 -9.93
C TYR A 47 -3.48 -5.40 -10.22
N TRP A 48 -4.07 -6.24 -9.37
CA TRP A 48 -5.45 -6.68 -9.55
C TRP A 48 -6.43 -5.53 -9.42
N ALA A 49 -6.23 -4.62 -8.47
CA ALA A 49 -7.10 -3.47 -8.22
C ALA A 49 -6.96 -2.30 -9.21
N ARG A 50 -6.07 -2.42 -10.22
CA ARG A 50 -5.79 -1.35 -11.20
C ARG A 50 -6.97 -0.87 -12.04
N HIS A 51 -8.07 -1.63 -12.05
CA HIS A 51 -9.29 -1.32 -12.79
C HIS A 51 -10.33 -0.56 -11.96
N LEU A 52 -10.06 -0.31 -10.67
CA LEU A 52 -10.88 0.55 -9.83
C LEU A 52 -10.73 2.02 -10.24
N SER A 53 -11.67 2.86 -9.81
CA SER A 53 -11.52 4.31 -9.94
C SER A 53 -10.27 4.79 -9.18
N ARG A 54 -9.79 6.00 -9.53
CA ARG A 54 -8.52 6.55 -9.05
C ARG A 54 -8.42 6.55 -7.52
N TRP A 55 -9.49 6.92 -6.82
CA TRP A 55 -9.51 7.09 -5.37
C TRP A 55 -9.45 5.77 -4.57
N PRO A 56 -10.29 4.75 -4.84
CA PRO A 56 -10.16 3.43 -4.24
C PRO A 56 -8.79 2.79 -4.49
N TYR A 57 -8.23 3.00 -5.69
CA TYR A 57 -6.89 2.51 -6.02
C TYR A 57 -5.82 3.14 -5.14
N ILE A 58 -5.85 4.47 -4.96
CA ILE A 58 -4.93 5.18 -4.05
C ILE A 58 -5.12 4.73 -2.59
N CYS A 59 -6.37 4.53 -2.14
CA CYS A 59 -6.65 3.99 -0.81
C CYS A 59 -5.99 2.63 -0.59
N LEU A 60 -6.14 1.71 -1.54
CA LEU A 60 -5.57 0.37 -1.45
C LEU A 60 -4.04 0.40 -1.41
N LEU A 61 -3.41 1.24 -2.23
CA LEU A 61 -1.96 1.43 -2.20
C LEU A 61 -1.48 1.97 -0.86
N TYR A 62 -2.14 3.01 -0.35
CA TYR A 62 -1.73 3.63 0.91
C TYR A 62 -1.98 2.72 2.11
N GLY A 63 -3.12 2.02 2.16
CA GLY A 63 -3.42 1.04 3.19
C GLY A 63 -2.42 -0.12 3.20
N SER A 64 -2.02 -0.60 2.02
CA SER A 64 -0.98 -1.64 1.90
C SER A 64 0.38 -1.16 2.41
N TYR A 65 0.74 0.09 2.15
CA TYR A 65 1.93 0.72 2.71
C TYR A 65 1.89 0.77 4.25
N LEU A 66 0.75 1.14 4.85
CA LEU A 66 0.62 1.17 6.31
C LEU A 66 0.77 -0.21 6.95
N VAL A 67 0.18 -1.24 6.34
CA VAL A 67 0.35 -2.63 6.81
C VAL A 67 1.83 -3.04 6.78
N MET A 68 2.55 -2.67 5.72
CA MET A 68 3.97 -2.99 5.58
C MET A 68 4.85 -2.24 6.57
N LEU A 69 4.57 -0.96 6.77
CA LEU A 69 5.23 -0.15 7.79
C LEU A 69 4.98 -0.74 9.19
N TRP A 70 3.77 -1.24 9.44
CA TRP A 70 3.38 -1.79 10.75
C TRP A 70 4.02 -3.14 11.00
N LEU A 71 4.01 -4.03 10.00
CA LEU A 71 4.73 -5.30 10.06
C LEU A 71 6.23 -5.06 10.24
N HIS A 72 6.82 -4.12 9.52
CA HIS A 72 8.23 -3.77 9.70
C HIS A 72 8.52 -3.28 11.12
N ALA A 73 7.69 -2.37 11.64
CA ALA A 73 7.81 -1.89 13.02
C ALA A 73 7.67 -3.04 14.03
N LEU A 74 6.70 -3.94 13.87
CA LEU A 74 6.55 -5.11 14.74
C LEU A 74 7.80 -6.00 14.77
N VAL A 75 8.47 -6.16 13.64
CA VAL A 75 9.68 -7.00 13.53
C VAL A 75 10.93 -6.32 14.08
N ARG A 76 11.12 -5.02 13.80
CA ARG A 76 12.36 -4.29 14.10
C ARG A 76 12.29 -3.48 15.40
N GLU A 77 11.15 -2.85 15.67
CA GLU A 77 10.94 -1.86 16.74
C GLU A 77 9.51 -1.98 17.31
N PRO A 78 9.20 -3.05 18.06
CA PRO A 78 7.83 -3.39 18.44
C PRO A 78 7.13 -2.32 19.30
N GLU A 79 7.90 -1.52 20.04
CA GLU A 79 7.36 -0.39 20.80
C GLU A 79 6.76 0.69 19.86
N ALA A 80 7.43 0.98 18.74
CA ALA A 80 6.95 1.91 17.72
C ALA A 80 5.71 1.40 16.97
N ALA A 81 5.48 0.08 16.92
CA ALA A 81 4.27 -0.50 16.34
C ALA A 81 3.00 -0.18 17.16
N THR A 82 3.16 0.16 18.45
CA THR A 82 2.06 0.49 19.37
C THR A 82 1.97 1.98 19.70
N ASP A 83 2.96 2.78 19.29
CA ASP A 83 2.97 4.23 19.53
C ASP A 83 1.98 4.96 18.62
N LEU A 84 0.76 5.17 19.12
CA LEU A 84 -0.29 5.92 18.40
C LEU A 84 0.15 7.33 17.98
N GLY A 85 1.13 7.94 18.66
CA GLY A 85 1.74 9.21 18.25
C GLY A 85 2.43 9.12 16.91
N ALA A 86 3.30 8.11 16.72
CA ALA A 86 3.99 7.84 15.46
C ALA A 86 3.03 7.47 14.30
N TRP A 87 1.90 6.84 14.63
CA TRP A 87 0.87 6.44 13.65
C TRP A 87 -0.18 7.51 13.35
N SER A 88 -0.30 8.55 14.16
CA SER A 88 -1.39 9.54 14.08
C SER A 88 -1.53 10.21 12.70
N TRP A 89 -0.41 10.64 12.12
CA TRP A 89 -0.38 11.27 10.79
C TRP A 89 -0.80 10.29 9.68
N HIS A 90 -0.27 9.07 9.75
CA HIS A 90 -0.56 8.00 8.81
C HIS A 90 -2.04 7.60 8.82
N ILE A 91 -2.61 7.44 10.01
CA ILE A 91 -4.04 7.15 10.20
C ILE A 91 -4.89 8.31 9.67
N THR A 92 -4.52 9.55 9.98
CA THR A 92 -5.25 10.75 9.51
C THR A 92 -5.28 10.83 7.99
N MET A 93 -4.14 10.63 7.32
CA MET A 93 -4.05 10.60 5.86
C MET A 93 -4.86 9.47 5.24
N PHE A 94 -4.82 8.27 5.83
CA PHE A 94 -5.62 7.16 5.36
C PHE A 94 -7.13 7.43 5.51
N SER A 95 -7.57 7.98 6.65
CA SER A 95 -8.97 8.38 6.85
C SER A 95 -9.42 9.43 5.84
N ALA A 96 -8.57 10.40 5.50
CA ALA A 96 -8.88 11.40 4.47
C ALA A 96 -9.05 10.78 3.07
N LEU A 97 -8.22 9.80 2.71
CA LEU A 97 -8.33 9.07 1.45
C LEU A 97 -9.62 8.23 1.38
N VAL A 98 -9.97 7.55 2.47
CA VAL A 98 -11.23 6.79 2.57
C VAL A 98 -12.43 7.72 2.44
N LEU A 99 -12.40 8.87 3.11
CA LEU A 99 -13.46 9.88 3.00
C LEU A 99 -13.58 10.41 1.57
N GLY A 100 -12.46 10.74 0.91
CA GLY A 100 -12.46 11.18 -0.49
C GLY A 100 -13.04 10.12 -1.43
N THR A 101 -12.71 8.85 -1.22
CA THR A 101 -13.26 7.72 -1.98
C THR A 101 -14.76 7.56 -1.76
N TRP A 102 -15.22 7.75 -0.52
CA TRP A 102 -16.63 7.67 -0.18
C TRP A 102 -17.43 8.83 -0.80
N LEU A 103 -16.92 10.06 -0.75
CA LEU A 103 -17.55 11.22 -1.38
C LEU A 103 -17.64 11.08 -2.91
N ASP A 104 -16.58 10.55 -3.56
CA ASP A 104 -16.58 10.25 -5.00
C ASP A 104 -17.67 9.23 -5.37
N SER A 105 -17.93 8.24 -4.51
CA SER A 105 -19.01 7.26 -4.70
C SER A 105 -20.42 7.83 -4.54
N MET A 106 -20.54 9.00 -3.90
CA MET A 106 -21.81 9.68 -3.67
C MET A 106 -22.16 10.70 -4.75
N GLU A 107 -21.21 11.07 -5.63
CA GLU A 107 -21.54 11.97 -6.74
C GLU A 107 -22.52 11.27 -7.69
N PRO A 108 -23.73 11.83 -7.89
CA PRO A 108 -24.70 11.24 -8.80
C PRO A 108 -24.11 11.23 -10.20
N THR A 109 -24.18 10.07 -10.85
CA THR A 109 -23.67 9.78 -12.19
C THR A 109 -24.30 10.73 -13.23
N LYS A 110 -23.83 11.97 -13.35
CA LYS A 110 -24.39 12.98 -14.26
C LYS A 110 -23.98 12.78 -15.73
N GLU A 111 -23.22 11.74 -16.07
CA GLU A 111 -22.62 11.57 -17.41
C GLU A 111 -22.88 10.22 -18.11
N ARG A 112 -23.83 9.39 -17.68
CA ARG A 112 -24.19 8.17 -18.46
C ARG A 112 -25.24 8.40 -19.55
N SER A 113 -25.60 9.65 -19.85
CA SER A 113 -26.58 10.02 -20.89
C SER A 113 -26.04 11.00 -21.95
N ARG A 114 -24.71 11.07 -22.15
CA ARG A 114 -24.12 11.74 -23.31
C ARG A 114 -23.24 10.80 -24.12
#